data_AF-A0A958IWI6-F1
#
_entry.id   AF-A0A958IWI6-F1
#
_cell.length_a   1.000
_cell.length_b   1.000
_cell.length_c   1.000
_cell.angle_alpha   90.00
_cell.angle_beta   90.00
_cell.angle_gamma   90.00
#
_symmetry.space_group_name_H-M   'P 1'
#
loop_
_entity.id
_entity.type
_entity.pdbx_description
1 polymer ?
#
loop_
_entity_poly.entity_id
_entity_poly.type
_entity_poly.pdbx_seq_one_letter_code
_entity_poly.pdbx_strand_id
1 'polypeptide(L)' 'MSGIVKTEALVLTAYKWRDSSKIVHLFSADHGYLKIIAKGAFRPKSP' A
#
# COMPACT_ATOMS: atom_id res chain seq x y z
N MET A 1 -11.45 13.89 -8.41
CA MET A 1 -10.07 14.18 -8.85
C MET A 1 -9.27 12.89 -8.67
N SER A 2 -8.78 12.26 -9.76
CA SER A 2 -7.95 11.05 -9.66
C SER A 2 -6.52 11.40 -10.06
N GLY A 3 -5.54 11.06 -9.22
CA GLY A 3 -4.13 11.32 -9.49
C GLY A 3 -3.24 10.44 -8.62
N ILE A 4 -1.96 10.31 -9.01
CA ILE A 4 -0.95 9.64 -8.21
C ILE A 4 -0.51 10.60 -7.11
N VAL A 5 -0.70 10.21 -5.85
CA VAL A 5 -0.25 10.98 -4.68
C VAL A 5 0.99 10.29 -4.11
N LYS A 6 2.10 11.01 -4.00
CA LYS A 6 3.26 10.59 -3.24
C LYS A 6 3.17 11.23 -1.86
N THR A 7 3.21 10.41 -0.82
CA THR A 7 3.16 10.86 0.57
C THR A 7 3.92 9.87 1.42
N GLU A 8 4.46 10.35 2.54
CA GLU A 8 5.11 9.51 3.53
C GLU A 8 4.06 8.81 4.39
N ALA A 9 4.32 7.54 4.71
CA ALA A 9 3.46 6.75 5.55
C ALA A 9 4.23 5.62 6.24
N LEU A 10 3.76 5.24 7.43
CA LEU A 10 4.23 4.08 8.17
C LEU A 10 3.34 2.88 7.87
N VAL A 11 3.96 1.71 7.66
CA VAL A 11 3.25 0.43 7.52
C VAL A 11 2.87 -0.06 8.91
N LEU A 12 1.56 -0.15 9.17
CA LEU A 12 1.04 -0.69 10.43
C LEU A 12 0.88 -2.21 10.35
N THR A 13 0.25 -2.69 9.28
CA THR A 13 0.05 -4.13 9.05
C THR A 13 0.11 -4.44 7.57
N ALA A 14 0.74 -5.56 7.21
CA ALA A 14 0.76 -6.05 5.84
C ALA A 14 0.51 -7.56 5.83
N TYR A 15 -0.42 -8.00 4.98
CA TYR A 15 -0.71 -9.43 4.82
C TYR A 15 -0.83 -9.80 3.34
N LYS A 16 -0.41 -11.03 3.04
CA LYS A 16 -0.48 -11.58 1.68
C LYS A 16 -1.93 -11.63 1.24
N TRP A 17 -2.19 -11.13 0.04
CA TRP A 17 -3.51 -11.12 -0.56
C TRP A 17 -3.45 -11.66 -1.99
N ARG A 18 -4.07 -12.83 -2.19
CA ARG A 18 -4.03 -13.57 -3.47
C ARG A 18 -2.59 -13.84 -3.93
N ASP A 19 -2.42 -14.10 -5.23
CA ASP A 19 -1.18 -14.64 -5.78
C ASP A 19 -0.01 -13.67 -5.68
N SER A 20 -0.22 -12.40 -6.05
CA SER A 20 0.88 -11.43 -6.18
C SER A 20 0.65 -10.10 -5.48
N SER A 21 -0.43 -9.94 -4.69
CA SER A 21 -0.75 -8.66 -4.05
C SER A 21 -0.63 -8.71 -2.53
N LYS A 22 -0.57 -7.55 -1.89
CA LYS A 22 -0.72 -7.40 -0.44
C LYS A 22 -1.85 -6.45 -0.13
N ILE A 23 -2.56 -6.70 0.97
CA ILE A 23 -3.33 -5.64 1.62
C ILE A 23 -2.41 -5.02 2.67
N VAL A 24 -2.36 -3.69 2.68
CA VAL A 24 -1.50 -2.93 3.58
C VAL A 24 -2.35 -1.87 4.26
N HIS A 25 -2.22 -1.78 5.58
CA HIS A 25 -2.73 -0.67 6.36
C HIS A 25 -1.60 0.29 6.65
N LEU A 26 -1.81 1.56 6.32
CA LEU A 26 -0.82 2.62 6.44
C LEU A 26 -1.34 3.71 7.38
N PHE A 27 -0.41 4.43 8.01
CA PHE A 27 -0.71 5.69 8.67
C PHE A 27 0.16 6.79 8.08
N SER A 28 -0.49 7.81 7.52
CA SER A 28 0.14 9.01 6.95
C SER A 28 -0.21 10.21 7.84
N ALA A 29 0.72 11.17 7.93
CA ALA A 29 0.47 12.42 8.67
C ALA A 29 -0.70 13.21 8.08
N ASP A 30 -0.77 13.28 6.74
CA ASP A 30 -1.71 14.14 6.03
C ASP A 30 -3.06 13.45 5.74
N HIS A 31 -3.04 12.12 5.63
CA HIS A 31 -4.20 11.32 5.21
C HIS A 31 -4.74 10.38 6.29
N GLY A 32 -4.07 10.33 7.45
CA GLY A 32 -4.43 9.46 8.56
C GLY A 32 -4.32 7.97 8.21
N TYR A 33 -5.28 7.19 8.69
CA TYR A 33 -5.29 5.74 8.53
C TYR A 33 -5.85 5.33 7.15
N LEU A 34 -5.07 4.58 6.39
CA LEU A 34 -5.38 4.16 5.03
C LEU A 34 -5.38 2.63 4.91
N LYS A 35 -6.34 2.07 4.16
CA LYS A 35 -6.36 0.65 3.75
C LYS A 35 -6.17 0.58 2.24
N ILE A 36 -5.06 -0.01 1.78
CA ILE A 36 -4.70 -0.05 0.36
C ILE A 36 -4.35 -1.45 -0.12
N ILE A 37 -4.40 -1.65 -1.44
CA ILE A 37 -3.92 -2.87 -2.10
C ILE A 37 -2.64 -2.55 -2.86
N ALA A 38 -1.52 -3.15 -2.44
CA ALA A 38 -0.27 -3.13 -3.17
C ALA A 38 -0.30 -4.26 -4.22
N LYS A 39 -0.73 -3.94 -5.43
CA LYS A 39 -0.82 -4.90 -6.54
C LYS A 39 0.58 -5.28 -7.02
N GLY A 40 0.84 -6.58 -7.19
CA GLY A 40 2.11 -7.07 -7.72
C GLY A 40 3.28 -7.02 -6.73
N ALA A 41 3.05 -6.72 -5.45
CA ALA A 41 4.08 -6.60 -4.40
C ALA A 41 4.92 -7.86 -4.14
N PHE A 42 4.59 -9.01 -4.73
CA PHE A 42 5.39 -10.23 -4.68
C PHE A 42 6.04 -10.60 -6.02
N ARG A 43 5.82 -9.81 -7.08
CA ARG A 43 6.50 -10.04 -8.36
C ARG A 43 7.96 -9.61 -8.24
N PRO A 44 8.91 -10.38 -8.80
CA PRO A 44 10.28 -9.92 -8.92
C PRO A 44 10.30 -8.57 -9.64
N LYS A 45 11.00 -7.56 -9.10
CA LYS A 45 11.05 -6.18 -9.61
C LYS A 45 9.72 -5.42 -9.58
N SER A 46 8.86 -5.66 -8.59
CA SER A 46 7.71 -4.77 -8.34
C SER A 46 8.21 -3.34 -8.07
N PRO A 47 7.66 -2.31 -8.75
CA PRO A 47 7.97 -0.91 -8.46
C PRO A 47 7.60 -0.50 -7.03
#